data_AF-A0A6P7XDH6-F1
#
_entry.id   AF-A0A6P7XDH6-F1
#
_cell.length_a   1.000
_cell.length_b   1.000
_cell.length_c   1.000
_cell.angle_alpha   90.00
_cell.angle_beta   90.00
_cell.angle_gamma   90.00
#
_symmetry.space_group_name_H-M   'P 1'
#
loop_
_entity.id
_entity.type
_entity.pdbx_description
1 polymer ?
#
loop_
_entity_poly.entity_id
_entity_poly.type
_entity_poly.pdbx_seq_one_letter_code
_entity_poly.pdbx_strand_id
1 'polypeptide(L)'
;MEVASLLKVTLRLLQRRSCHMFDACSVMEALDLLFLLLAFGRSQAEVSFGRSHEKAMVRVRLSDGPHRCAGRVEVYHDGQWDFVCDDNWDINDVAVVCKELGCGEVLAALGLSLYGNGNGTVWLDDVMCNGTEVSLMDCQAQPWGAHNCHPWELAGAVCSDALVKAEVSVTPSHFIFYTGESLTLTCILPALYVHVQVHFLKDQKPMPNGILDVGLEYNTSSLSVTDLHLSNQGNYSCFYTTNAKGQLLTAPRSDPFQIKIGRFCNMRQQHGRVIIHLINWEFQCVGLIA
;
A
#
# COMPACT_ATOMS: atom_id res chain seq x y z
N MET A 1 -30.93 -42.21 -55.38
CA MET A 1 -31.46 -43.35 -54.61
C MET A 1 -30.79 -43.26 -53.25
N GLU A 2 -31.42 -43.08 -52.10
CA GLU A 2 -32.80 -43.25 -51.67
C GLU A 2 -32.91 -42.50 -50.32
N VAL A 3 -33.45 -41.27 -50.29
CA VAL A 3 -33.71 -40.52 -49.03
C VAL A 3 -35.20 -40.17 -48.90
N ALA A 4 -36.02 -40.62 -49.86
CA ALA A 4 -37.46 -40.36 -49.92
C ALA A 4 -38.31 -41.35 -49.11
N SER A 5 -37.70 -42.35 -48.47
CA SER A 5 -38.42 -43.47 -47.85
C SER A 5 -38.56 -43.37 -46.32
N LEU A 6 -37.83 -42.45 -45.66
CA LEU A 6 -37.83 -42.30 -44.19
C LEU A 6 -38.70 -41.15 -43.67
N LEU A 7 -39.19 -40.24 -44.52
CA LEU A 7 -40.03 -39.11 -44.12
C LEU A 7 -41.53 -39.44 -43.94
N LYS A 8 -41.96 -40.66 -44.30
CA LYS A 8 -43.39 -41.06 -44.27
C LYS A 8 -43.84 -41.80 -43.00
N VAL A 9 -42.92 -42.22 -42.14
CA VAL A 9 -43.26 -43.03 -40.95
C VAL A 9 -43.30 -42.21 -39.65
N THR A 10 -42.57 -41.09 -39.57
CA THR A 10 -42.55 -40.22 -38.38
C THR A 10 -43.74 -39.27 -38.28
N LEU A 11 -44.55 -39.13 -39.34
CA LEU A 11 -45.68 -38.21 -39.41
C LEU A 11 -47.04 -38.80 -38.94
N ARG A 12 -47.06 -39.96 -38.27
CA ARG A 12 -48.30 -40.62 -37.82
C ARG A 12 -48.42 -40.94 -36.33
N LEU A 13 -47.50 -40.52 -35.45
CA LEU A 13 -47.53 -40.95 -34.04
C LEU A 13 -47.42 -39.86 -32.96
N LEU A 14 -47.45 -38.57 -33.29
CA LEU A 14 -47.58 -37.52 -32.26
C LEU A 14 -48.79 -36.60 -32.46
N GLN A 15 -49.85 -37.17 -33.04
CA GLN A 15 -51.19 -36.61 -33.00
C GLN A 15 -51.99 -37.32 -31.90
N ARG A 16 -51.68 -37.04 -30.63
CA ARG A 16 -52.54 -37.39 -29.48
C ARG A 16 -52.06 -36.69 -28.20
N ARG A 17 -52.52 -35.46 -27.98
CA ARG A 17 -53.31 -35.02 -26.79
C ARG A 17 -53.28 -33.49 -26.62
N SER A 18 -54.45 -32.93 -26.93
CA SER A 18 -55.17 -31.88 -26.19
C SER A 18 -54.59 -30.46 -26.08
N CYS A 19 -55.17 -29.59 -26.90
CA CYS A 19 -55.25 -28.14 -26.77
C CYS A 19 -56.12 -27.69 -25.58
N HIS A 20 -55.78 -26.54 -24.99
CA HIS A 20 -56.70 -25.48 -24.52
C HIS A 20 -55.91 -24.15 -24.61
N MET A 21 -56.19 -23.29 -25.62
CA MET A 21 -57.03 -22.07 -25.54
C MET A 21 -56.26 -20.89 -24.92
N PHE A 22 -55.57 -20.01 -25.67
CA PHE A 22 -56.09 -18.95 -26.55
C PHE A 22 -55.08 -18.55 -27.67
N ASP A 23 -55.64 -18.00 -28.76
CA ASP A 23 -55.08 -17.55 -30.05
C ASP A 23 -53.76 -16.71 -29.98
N ALA A 24 -52.82 -16.71 -30.95
CA ALA A 24 -52.95 -16.76 -32.40
C ALA A 24 -51.73 -17.42 -33.10
N CYS A 25 -51.99 -18.03 -34.26
CA CYS A 25 -51.06 -18.80 -35.08
C CYS A 25 -50.65 -18.01 -36.34
N SER A 26 -49.35 -18.07 -36.68
CA SER A 26 -48.72 -17.88 -38.01
C SER A 26 -48.77 -16.45 -38.60
N VAL A 27 -47.69 -15.88 -39.15
CA VAL A 27 -46.95 -16.36 -40.33
C VAL A 27 -45.48 -15.87 -40.28
N MET A 28 -44.51 -16.80 -40.28
CA MET A 28 -43.08 -16.49 -40.48
C MET A 28 -42.67 -17.16 -41.80
N GLU A 29 -42.77 -16.40 -42.88
CA GLU A 29 -42.50 -16.82 -44.26
C GLU A 29 -41.01 -16.60 -44.62
N ALA A 30 -40.30 -17.71 -44.85
CA ALA A 30 -39.45 -17.95 -46.01
C ALA A 30 -38.46 -16.86 -46.51
N LEU A 31 -37.69 -16.19 -45.65
CA LEU A 31 -36.55 -15.36 -46.08
C LEU A 31 -35.19 -15.62 -45.40
N ASP A 32 -35.11 -16.53 -44.42
CA ASP A 32 -33.88 -16.73 -43.63
C ASP A 32 -32.89 -17.78 -44.15
N LEU A 33 -33.17 -18.43 -45.29
CA LEU A 33 -32.25 -19.41 -45.90
C LEU A 33 -31.52 -18.92 -47.16
N LEU A 34 -31.88 -17.75 -47.69
CA LEU A 34 -31.17 -17.16 -48.84
C LEU A 34 -30.04 -16.21 -48.42
N PHE A 35 -30.05 -15.69 -47.19
CA PHE A 35 -28.98 -14.85 -46.65
C PHE A 35 -27.74 -15.62 -46.20
N LEU A 36 -27.84 -16.93 -45.94
CA LEU A 36 -26.71 -17.77 -45.56
C LEU A 36 -25.84 -18.25 -46.74
N LEU A 37 -26.29 -18.07 -47.99
CA LEU A 37 -25.54 -18.49 -49.19
C LEU A 37 -24.92 -17.33 -50.01
N LEU A 38 -25.12 -16.07 -49.61
CA LEU A 38 -24.46 -14.91 -50.24
C LEU A 38 -23.36 -14.27 -49.37
N ALA A 39 -23.05 -14.80 -48.19
CA ALA A 39 -22.04 -14.25 -47.28
C ALA A 39 -20.63 -14.87 -47.42
N PHE A 40 -20.40 -15.78 -48.37
CA PHE A 40 -19.04 -16.26 -48.70
C PHE A 40 -18.54 -15.61 -50.00
N GLY A 41 -18.20 -14.32 -49.89
CA GLY A 41 -17.64 -13.55 -51.00
C GLY A 41 -16.91 -12.29 -50.52
N ARG A 42 -15.62 -12.46 -50.17
CA ARG A 42 -14.55 -11.43 -50.10
C ARG A 42 -14.95 -9.98 -49.74
N SER A 43 -14.57 -9.53 -48.54
CA SER A 43 -13.74 -8.32 -48.35
C SER A 43 -13.37 -8.16 -46.87
N GLN A 44 -12.11 -7.82 -46.60
CA GLN A 44 -11.60 -7.51 -45.28
C GLN A 44 -12.25 -6.24 -44.73
N ALA A 45 -12.89 -6.36 -43.58
CA ALA A 45 -13.13 -5.27 -42.64
C ALA A 45 -13.32 -5.91 -41.25
N GLU A 46 -12.21 -6.15 -40.55
CA GLU A 46 -12.27 -6.47 -39.13
C GLU A 46 -12.76 -5.23 -38.39
N VAL A 47 -13.98 -5.33 -37.87
CA VAL A 47 -14.47 -4.43 -36.82
C VAL A 47 -13.68 -4.78 -35.56
N SER A 48 -12.66 -3.98 -35.24
CA SER A 48 -11.90 -4.09 -34.01
C SER A 48 -12.73 -3.61 -32.81
N PHE A 49 -13.57 -4.50 -32.27
CA PHE A 49 -14.08 -4.35 -30.91
C PHE A 49 -13.27 -5.22 -29.96
N GLY A 50 -12.07 -4.74 -29.65
CA GLY A 50 -11.16 -5.32 -28.68
C GLY A 50 -10.51 -4.21 -27.88
N ARG A 51 -11.23 -3.65 -26.91
CA ARG A 51 -10.59 -2.87 -25.85
C ARG A 51 -10.05 -3.86 -24.82
N SER A 52 -8.99 -4.59 -25.19
CA SER A 52 -8.13 -5.13 -24.15
C SER A 52 -7.49 -3.92 -23.48
N HIS A 53 -7.68 -3.79 -22.17
CA HIS A 53 -6.64 -3.18 -21.36
C HIS A 53 -5.39 -4.03 -21.61
N GLU A 54 -4.58 -3.60 -22.57
CA GLU A 54 -3.19 -4.00 -22.65
C GLU A 54 -2.60 -3.54 -21.33
N LYS A 55 -2.53 -4.46 -20.38
CA LYS A 55 -1.74 -4.25 -19.17
C LYS A 55 -0.33 -4.09 -19.69
N ALA A 56 0.11 -2.84 -19.80
CA ALA A 56 1.48 -2.52 -20.14
C ALA A 56 2.37 -3.44 -19.32
N MET A 57 3.25 -4.18 -19.99
CA MET A 57 4.19 -5.05 -19.29
C MET A 57 5.07 -4.12 -18.47
N VAL A 58 4.78 -4.03 -17.17
CA VAL A 58 5.59 -3.23 -16.23
C VAL A 58 6.96 -3.86 -16.21
N ARG A 59 7.98 -3.11 -16.65
CA ARG A 59 9.36 -3.58 -16.72
C ARG A 59 10.19 -3.09 -15.55
N VAL A 60 9.59 -2.38 -14.60
CA VAL A 60 10.24 -1.86 -13.40
C VAL A 60 9.59 -2.47 -12.15
N ARG A 61 10.37 -2.70 -11.09
CA ARG A 61 9.82 -2.97 -9.75
C ARG A 61 10.69 -2.35 -8.67
N LEU A 62 10.10 -2.21 -7.48
CA LEU A 62 10.80 -1.82 -6.27
C LEU A 62 10.92 -3.01 -5.33
N SER A 63 12.14 -3.33 -4.94
CA SER A 63 12.49 -4.49 -4.11
C SER A 63 13.14 -4.05 -2.79
N ASP A 64 13.04 -4.89 -1.76
CA ASP A 64 13.71 -4.76 -0.45
C ASP A 64 13.45 -3.47 0.35
N GLY A 65 12.48 -2.65 -0.05
CA GLY A 65 12.00 -1.54 0.75
C GLY A 65 10.75 -1.89 1.57
N PRO A 66 10.30 -0.97 2.44
CA PRO A 66 9.23 -1.24 3.40
C PRO A 66 7.83 -1.32 2.77
N HIS A 67 7.69 -1.00 1.48
CA HIS A 67 6.42 -0.96 0.78
C HIS A 67 6.64 -1.13 -0.74
N ARG A 68 5.62 -1.57 -1.50
CA ARG A 68 5.73 -1.73 -2.97
C ARG A 68 6.09 -0.45 -3.75
N CYS A 69 5.99 0.70 -3.09
CA CYS A 69 6.26 2.03 -3.63
C CYS A 69 7.54 2.68 -3.04
N ALA A 70 8.37 1.90 -2.35
CA ALA A 70 9.69 2.31 -1.89
C ALA A 70 10.63 1.11 -1.93
N GLY A 71 11.81 1.27 -2.51
CA GLY A 71 12.77 0.16 -2.61
C GLY A 71 13.88 0.41 -3.62
N ARG A 72 14.76 -0.58 -3.77
CA ARG A 72 15.76 -0.63 -4.84
C ARG A 72 15.04 -0.77 -6.19
N VAL A 73 15.48 -0.01 -7.18
CA VAL A 73 14.93 -0.06 -8.54
C VAL A 73 15.52 -1.25 -9.29
N GLU A 74 14.65 -2.07 -9.84
CA GLU A 74 15.03 -3.20 -10.67
C GLU A 74 14.27 -3.16 -12.00
N VAL A 75 14.96 -3.52 -13.08
CA VAL A 75 14.42 -3.51 -14.45
C VAL A 75 14.40 -4.92 -15.02
N TYR A 76 13.38 -5.24 -15.82
CA TYR A 76 13.24 -6.53 -16.46
C TYR A 76 13.80 -6.49 -17.88
N HIS A 77 14.89 -7.21 -18.10
CA HIS A 77 15.60 -7.30 -19.36
C HIS A 77 16.04 -8.74 -19.63
N ASP A 78 15.93 -9.22 -20.87
CA ASP A 78 16.35 -10.57 -21.31
C ASP A 78 15.95 -11.75 -20.40
N GLY A 79 14.76 -11.67 -19.80
CA GLY A 79 14.19 -12.76 -19.00
C GLY A 79 14.51 -12.69 -17.50
N GLN A 80 15.31 -11.72 -17.06
CA GLN A 80 15.77 -11.58 -15.67
C GLN A 80 15.53 -10.18 -15.11
N TRP A 81 15.62 -10.06 -13.79
CA TRP A 81 15.56 -8.78 -13.08
C TRP A 81 16.96 -8.32 -12.76
N ASP A 82 17.26 -7.10 -13.18
CA ASP A 82 18.58 -6.50 -13.18
C ASP A 82 18.56 -5.15 -12.47
N PHE A 83 19.74 -4.64 -12.11
CA PHE A 83 19.88 -3.43 -11.31
C PHE A 83 20.14 -2.18 -12.15
N VAL A 84 19.75 -1.03 -11.58
CA VAL A 84 20.01 0.31 -12.11
C VAL A 84 21.07 0.98 -11.24
N CYS A 85 22.07 1.60 -11.85
CA CYS A 85 23.08 2.37 -11.15
C CYS A 85 22.53 3.71 -10.63
N ASP A 86 23.08 4.22 -9.54
CA ASP A 86 22.76 5.54 -9.00
C ASP A 86 23.57 6.71 -9.61
N ASP A 87 24.48 6.45 -10.55
CA ASP A 87 25.16 7.48 -11.33
C ASP A 87 24.14 8.31 -12.14
N ASN A 88 24.14 9.63 -11.92
CA ASN A 88 23.17 10.60 -12.44
C ASN A 88 21.70 10.37 -12.01
N TRP A 89 21.42 9.44 -11.10
CA TRP A 89 20.08 9.11 -10.65
C TRP A 89 19.42 10.25 -9.86
N ASP A 90 18.31 10.77 -10.37
CA ASP A 90 17.65 11.96 -9.83
C ASP A 90 16.12 11.85 -9.63
N ILE A 91 15.53 12.95 -9.19
CA ILE A 91 14.09 13.03 -8.87
C ILE A 91 13.20 12.87 -10.12
N ASN A 92 13.70 13.16 -11.32
CA ASN A 92 12.99 13.01 -12.57
C ASN A 92 12.95 11.53 -12.97
N ASP A 93 14.04 10.78 -12.78
CA ASP A 93 14.05 9.34 -13.02
C ASP A 93 13.05 8.62 -12.11
N VAL A 94 13.07 8.96 -10.82
CA VAL A 94 12.10 8.41 -9.87
C VAL A 94 10.67 8.86 -10.19
N ALA A 95 10.45 10.07 -10.72
CA ALA A 95 9.12 10.49 -11.15
C ALA A 95 8.56 9.55 -12.24
N VAL A 96 9.40 9.14 -13.19
CA VAL A 96 9.02 8.15 -14.21
C VAL A 96 8.75 6.79 -13.59
N VAL A 97 9.60 6.31 -12.66
CA VAL A 97 9.39 5.05 -11.93
C VAL A 97 8.06 5.06 -11.16
N CYS A 98 7.80 6.10 -10.36
CA CYS A 98 6.57 6.22 -9.57
C CYS A 98 5.33 6.26 -10.46
N LYS A 99 5.42 6.92 -11.63
CA LYS A 99 4.35 6.97 -12.62
C LYS A 99 4.12 5.61 -13.30
N GLU A 100 5.19 4.93 -13.74
CA GLU A 100 5.11 3.60 -14.38
C GLU A 100 4.47 2.57 -13.43
N LEU A 101 4.78 2.66 -12.13
CA LEU A 101 4.26 1.77 -11.09
C LEU A 101 2.88 2.18 -10.53
N GLY A 102 2.39 3.38 -10.85
CA GLY A 102 1.16 3.92 -10.26
C GLY A 102 1.27 4.13 -8.74
N CYS A 103 2.42 4.62 -8.29
CA CYS A 103 2.79 4.81 -6.88
C CYS A 103 2.71 6.27 -6.40
N GLY A 104 2.02 7.13 -7.15
CA GLY A 104 1.84 8.53 -6.83
C GLY A 104 3.03 9.41 -7.20
N GLU A 105 3.29 10.44 -6.39
CA GLU A 105 4.35 11.42 -6.62
C GLU A 105 5.71 10.94 -6.12
N VAL A 106 6.79 11.47 -6.68
CA VAL A 106 8.15 11.21 -6.21
C VAL A 106 8.43 11.91 -4.87
N LEU A 107 9.04 11.18 -3.93
CA LEU A 107 9.56 11.73 -2.67
C LEU A 107 11.09 11.87 -2.69
N ALA A 108 11.79 10.83 -3.12
CA ALA A 108 13.26 10.81 -3.10
C ALA A 108 13.85 9.84 -4.13
N ALA A 109 14.96 10.29 -4.71
CA ALA A 109 15.94 9.45 -5.39
C ALA A 109 17.02 9.07 -4.39
N LEU A 110 17.20 7.77 -4.21
CA LEU A 110 18.18 7.21 -3.29
C LEU A 110 19.29 6.53 -4.09
N GLY A 111 20.50 6.57 -3.56
CA GLY A 111 21.64 5.84 -4.07
C GLY A 111 22.27 4.97 -3.00
N LEU A 112 23.53 4.62 -3.18
CA LEU A 112 24.39 3.92 -2.22
C LEU A 112 23.83 2.57 -1.76
N SER A 113 22.99 1.95 -2.59
CA SER A 113 22.30 0.69 -2.27
C SER A 113 21.64 0.70 -0.90
N LEU A 114 20.96 1.79 -0.52
CA LEU A 114 20.30 1.91 0.80
C LEU A 114 19.29 0.79 1.09
N TYR A 115 18.65 0.25 0.05
CA TYR A 115 17.76 -0.91 0.15
C TYR A 115 18.47 -2.26 -0.11
N GLY A 116 19.81 -2.28 0.01
CA GLY A 116 20.65 -3.46 -0.16
C GLY A 116 21.12 -3.70 -1.60
N ASN A 117 22.18 -4.50 -1.74
CA ASN A 117 22.90 -4.72 -3.00
C ASN A 117 22.27 -5.82 -3.88
N GLY A 118 21.32 -6.59 -3.34
CA GLY A 118 20.70 -7.73 -4.03
C GLY A 118 21.70 -8.77 -4.59
N ASN A 119 21.19 -9.67 -5.41
CA ASN A 119 21.98 -10.55 -6.28
C ASN A 119 21.56 -10.32 -7.72
N GLY A 120 22.47 -9.89 -8.58
CA GLY A 120 22.17 -9.50 -9.96
C GLY A 120 23.29 -8.68 -10.57
N THR A 121 23.10 -8.27 -11.82
CA THR A 121 24.07 -7.45 -12.56
C THR A 121 23.48 -6.06 -12.78
N VAL A 122 24.33 -5.04 -12.80
CA VAL A 122 23.92 -3.69 -13.19
C VAL A 122 23.81 -3.66 -14.71
N TRP A 123 22.67 -3.23 -15.23
CA TRP A 123 22.41 -3.23 -16.67
C TRP A 123 22.07 -1.86 -17.23
N LEU A 124 21.62 -0.95 -16.39
CA LEU A 124 21.27 0.41 -16.76
C LEU A 124 22.08 1.39 -15.92
N ASP A 125 22.68 2.38 -16.59
CA ASP A 125 23.59 3.36 -16.03
C ASP A 125 23.42 4.72 -16.73
N ASP A 126 23.79 5.81 -16.06
CA ASP A 126 23.54 7.22 -16.44
C ASP A 126 22.11 7.46 -16.96
N VAL A 127 21.09 7.02 -16.21
CA VAL A 127 19.70 7.30 -16.57
C VAL A 127 19.45 8.80 -16.43
N MET A 128 18.88 9.39 -17.48
CA MET A 128 18.59 10.82 -17.57
C MET A 128 17.20 11.03 -18.15
N CYS A 129 16.18 10.87 -17.31
CA CYS A 129 14.81 11.18 -17.65
C CYS A 129 14.53 12.69 -17.59
N ASN A 130 13.60 13.16 -18.41
CA ASN A 130 13.00 14.49 -18.28
C ASN A 130 11.88 14.53 -17.23
N GLY A 131 11.44 13.36 -16.73
CA GLY A 131 10.34 13.20 -15.76
C GLY A 131 8.96 13.11 -16.41
N THR A 132 8.87 13.09 -17.73
CA THR A 132 7.60 13.09 -18.49
C THR A 132 7.34 11.79 -19.23
N GLU A 133 8.37 10.96 -19.34
CA GLU A 133 8.38 9.65 -19.97
C GLU A 133 7.29 8.73 -19.38
N VAL A 134 6.90 7.72 -20.15
CA VAL A 134 5.89 6.74 -19.71
C VAL A 134 6.57 5.56 -19.05
N SER A 135 7.75 5.16 -19.53
CA SER A 135 8.58 4.13 -18.92
C SER A 135 10.00 4.62 -18.69
N LEU A 136 10.65 4.05 -17.67
CA LEU A 136 12.09 4.26 -17.43
C LEU A 136 12.95 3.87 -18.64
N MET A 137 12.46 2.92 -19.45
CA MET A 137 13.11 2.46 -20.68
C MET A 137 13.09 3.49 -21.81
N ASP A 138 12.24 4.52 -21.72
CA ASP A 138 12.14 5.59 -22.72
C ASP A 138 13.14 6.74 -22.43
N CYS A 139 13.78 6.72 -21.26
CA CYS A 139 14.76 7.72 -20.87
C CYS A 139 16.09 7.49 -21.58
N GLN A 140 16.87 8.57 -21.71
CA GLN A 140 18.25 8.43 -22.17
C GLN A 140 19.07 7.71 -21.10
N ALA A 141 19.89 6.75 -21.51
CA ALA A 141 20.80 5.98 -20.66
C ALA A 141 22.01 5.50 -21.47
N GLN A 142 23.03 4.97 -20.79
CA GLN A 142 24.10 4.22 -21.47
C GLN A 142 23.54 3.00 -22.22
N PRO A 143 24.26 2.48 -23.23
CA PRO A 143 23.93 1.18 -23.80
C PRO A 143 23.85 0.10 -22.72
N TRP A 144 22.88 -0.82 -22.85
CA TRP A 144 22.67 -1.92 -21.91
C TRP A 144 23.97 -2.66 -21.58
N GLY A 145 24.28 -2.75 -20.27
CA GLY A 145 25.46 -3.45 -19.75
C GLY A 145 26.76 -2.64 -19.84
N ALA A 146 26.75 -1.45 -20.43
CA ALA A 146 27.85 -0.50 -20.33
C ALA A 146 27.67 0.31 -19.05
N HIS A 147 28.43 -0.07 -18.01
CA HIS A 147 28.40 0.61 -16.72
C HIS A 147 29.79 0.59 -16.07
N ASN A 148 30.06 1.55 -15.18
CA ASN A 148 31.24 1.55 -14.30
C ASN A 148 30.88 1.32 -12.83
N CYS A 149 29.62 1.00 -12.55
CA CYS A 149 29.10 0.92 -11.19
C CYS A 149 29.49 -0.35 -10.44
N HIS A 150 29.70 -0.16 -9.15
CA HIS A 150 29.95 -1.18 -8.16
C HIS A 150 28.65 -1.67 -7.49
N PRO A 151 28.67 -2.80 -6.77
CA PRO A 151 27.47 -3.33 -6.12
C PRO A 151 26.83 -2.43 -5.05
N TRP A 152 27.54 -1.42 -4.55
CA TRP A 152 27.05 -0.45 -3.58
C TRP A 152 26.51 0.83 -4.22
N GLU A 153 26.44 0.90 -5.55
CA GLU A 153 25.99 2.07 -6.34
C GLU A 153 24.64 1.77 -7.00
N LEU A 154 23.71 1.16 -6.25
CA LEU A 154 22.38 0.83 -6.79
C LEU A 154 21.36 1.91 -6.46
N ALA A 155 20.57 2.26 -7.48
CA ALA A 155 19.49 3.22 -7.39
C ALA A 155 18.31 2.71 -6.56
N GLY A 156 17.74 3.61 -5.77
CA GLY A 156 16.51 3.42 -5.01
C GLY A 156 15.50 4.52 -5.30
N ALA A 157 14.23 4.20 -5.11
CA ALA A 157 13.11 5.10 -5.33
C ALA A 157 12.18 5.10 -4.13
N VAL A 158 11.63 6.26 -3.82
CA VAL A 158 10.59 6.43 -2.80
C VAL A 158 9.47 7.30 -3.38
N CYS A 159 8.26 6.75 -3.41
CA CYS A 159 7.06 7.42 -3.90
C CYS A 159 6.06 7.72 -2.77
N SER A 160 5.10 8.62 -3.02
CA SER A 160 4.13 9.11 -2.02
C SER A 160 3.26 8.00 -1.45
N ASP A 161 2.93 6.98 -2.25
CA ASP A 161 2.10 5.88 -1.78
C ASP A 161 2.84 4.93 -0.82
N ALA A 162 4.14 5.13 -0.61
CA ALA A 162 4.89 4.48 0.47
C ALA A 162 4.63 5.09 1.85
N LEU A 163 3.93 6.22 1.92
CA LEU A 163 3.51 6.82 3.19
C LEU A 163 2.39 6.00 3.82
N VAL A 164 2.77 5.01 4.63
CA VAL A 164 1.86 4.12 5.35
C VAL A 164 1.75 4.49 6.83
N LYS A 165 0.85 3.83 7.56
CA LYS A 165 0.70 4.06 9.00
C LYS A 165 2.01 3.78 9.74
N ALA A 166 2.39 4.70 10.63
CA ALA A 166 3.42 4.45 11.62
C ALA A 166 2.90 3.53 12.74
N GLU A 167 3.82 2.92 13.49
CA GLU A 167 3.52 2.17 14.70
C GLU A 167 3.86 3.01 15.93
N VAL A 168 3.02 2.96 16.97
CA VAL A 168 3.30 3.62 18.24
C VAL A 168 3.55 2.55 19.31
N SER A 169 4.66 2.70 20.03
CA SER A 169 5.00 1.86 21.18
C SER A 169 5.24 2.72 22.42
N VAL A 170 5.09 2.10 23.60
CA VAL A 170 5.27 2.77 24.89
C VAL A 170 6.27 1.99 25.73
N THR A 171 7.23 2.72 26.30
CA THR A 171 8.23 2.17 27.23
C THR A 171 8.11 2.88 28.59
N PRO A 172 8.05 2.14 29.71
CA PRO A 172 8.06 0.68 29.81
C PRO A 172 6.73 0.06 29.31
N SER A 173 6.76 -1.19 28.86
CA SER A 173 5.66 -1.87 28.14
C SER A 173 4.55 -2.41 29.06
N HIS A 174 3.92 -1.53 29.84
CA HIS A 174 2.81 -1.84 30.73
C HIS A 174 1.55 -1.08 30.28
N PHE A 175 0.36 -1.63 30.55
CA PHE A 175 -0.91 -1.00 30.20
C PHE A 175 -1.43 -0.01 31.25
N ILE A 176 -0.91 -0.08 32.48
CA ILE A 176 -1.30 0.74 33.61
C ILE A 176 -0.06 1.41 34.17
N PHE A 177 -0.09 2.73 34.21
CA PHE A 177 0.92 3.58 34.84
C PHE A 177 0.37 4.16 36.13
N TYR A 178 1.23 4.68 37.00
CA TYR A 178 0.84 5.37 38.22
C TYR A 178 1.24 6.84 38.19
N THR A 179 0.56 7.63 39.01
CA THR A 179 0.88 9.05 39.16
C THR A 179 2.33 9.25 39.62
N GLY A 180 3.07 10.16 38.99
CA GLY A 180 4.49 10.43 39.24
C GLY A 180 5.46 9.56 38.43
N GLU A 181 4.98 8.53 37.73
CA GLU A 181 5.82 7.75 36.81
C GLU A 181 6.18 8.55 35.56
N SER A 182 7.06 7.99 34.74
CA SER A 182 7.42 8.54 33.43
C SER A 182 7.34 7.44 32.38
N LEU A 183 6.96 7.81 31.17
CA LEU A 183 6.91 6.93 30.02
C LEU A 183 7.52 7.59 28.79
N THR A 184 7.93 6.78 27.83
CA THR A 184 8.41 7.22 26.52
C THR A 184 7.48 6.67 25.46
N LEU A 185 6.91 7.56 24.66
CA LEU A 185 6.20 7.22 23.44
C LEU A 185 7.22 7.14 22.32
N THR A 186 7.28 6.03 21.60
CA THR A 186 8.13 5.88 20.42
C THR A 186 7.26 5.68 19.19
N CYS A 187 7.39 6.57 18.22
CA CYS A 187 6.79 6.45 16.91
C CYS A 187 7.80 5.78 15.97
N ILE A 188 7.45 4.62 15.44
CA ILE A 188 8.25 3.81 14.54
C ILE A 188 7.73 4.01 13.12
N LEU A 189 8.60 4.47 12.24
CA LEU A 189 8.34 4.85 10.87
C LEU A 189 8.79 3.74 9.92
N PRO A 190 8.18 3.61 8.74
CA PRO A 190 8.76 2.82 7.66
C PRO A 190 10.14 3.39 7.27
N ALA A 191 11.09 2.52 6.94
CA ALA A 191 12.45 2.92 6.55
C ALA A 191 12.45 3.51 5.13
N LEU A 192 12.01 4.77 5.01
CA LEU A 192 11.87 5.48 3.73
C LEU A 192 13.11 6.30 3.37
N TYR A 193 14.04 6.52 4.31
CA TYR A 193 15.24 7.34 4.10
C TYR A 193 14.93 8.74 3.57
N VAL A 194 13.91 9.40 4.12
CA VAL A 194 13.52 10.77 3.79
C VAL A 194 13.37 11.60 5.06
N HIS A 195 13.58 12.91 4.95
CA HIS A 195 13.31 13.82 6.06
C HIS A 195 11.81 13.86 6.34
N VAL A 196 11.44 13.60 7.59
CA VAL A 196 10.05 13.66 8.03
C VAL A 196 9.93 14.42 9.33
N GLN A 197 8.73 14.96 9.56
CA GLN A 197 8.34 15.55 10.82
C GLN A 197 7.27 14.67 11.46
N VAL A 198 7.57 14.14 12.65
CA VAL A 198 6.67 13.28 13.43
C VAL A 198 5.82 14.13 14.35
N HIS A 199 4.52 13.82 14.42
CA HIS A 199 3.51 14.51 15.21
C HIS A 199 2.87 13.55 16.20
N PHE A 200 3.07 13.78 17.50
CA PHE A 200 2.45 13.03 18.59
C PHE A 200 1.12 13.64 19.00
N LEU A 201 0.13 12.78 19.18
CA LEU A 201 -1.24 13.15 19.53
C LEU A 201 -1.70 12.43 20.81
N LYS A 202 -2.41 13.16 21.66
CA LYS A 202 -3.21 12.62 22.75
C LYS A 202 -4.67 12.95 22.52
N ASP A 203 -5.54 11.94 22.49
CA ASP A 203 -6.98 12.09 22.26
C ASP A 203 -7.26 12.91 20.99
N GLN A 204 -6.49 12.62 19.92
CA GLN A 204 -6.49 13.31 18.62
C GLN A 204 -6.03 14.77 18.64
N LYS A 205 -5.50 15.28 19.75
CA LYS A 205 -4.97 16.64 19.88
C LYS A 205 -3.44 16.65 19.92
N PRO A 206 -2.77 17.64 19.31
CA PRO A 206 -1.33 17.77 19.37
C PRO A 206 -0.80 17.82 20.81
N MET A 207 0.27 17.07 21.07
CA MET A 207 0.99 17.11 22.34
C MET A 207 1.96 18.30 22.38
N PRO A 208 2.22 18.89 23.56
CA PRO A 208 3.27 19.90 23.72
C PRO A 208 4.63 19.30 23.39
N ASN A 209 5.45 20.03 22.61
CA ASN A 209 6.74 19.56 22.08
C ASN A 209 6.62 18.23 21.31
N GLY A 210 5.43 17.89 20.82
CA GLY A 210 5.15 16.65 20.12
C GLY A 210 5.44 16.68 18.63
N ILE A 211 6.17 17.68 18.14
CA ILE A 211 6.57 17.80 16.74
C ILE A 211 8.09 17.65 16.70
N LEU A 212 8.57 16.57 16.09
CA LEU A 212 9.99 16.19 16.10
C LEU A 212 10.46 15.85 14.69
N ASP A 213 11.59 16.43 14.27
CA ASP A 213 12.20 16.14 12.98
C ASP A 213 13.06 14.87 13.05
N VAL A 214 12.95 14.03 12.02
CA VAL A 214 13.68 12.77 11.87
C VAL A 214 14.49 12.82 10.58
N GLY A 215 15.79 12.53 10.71
CA GLY A 215 16.73 12.50 9.59
C GLY A 215 16.68 11.22 8.77
N LEU A 216 17.44 11.19 7.68
CA LEU A 216 17.44 10.12 6.66
C LEU A 216 17.83 8.73 7.21
N GLU A 217 18.63 8.66 8.27
CA GLU A 217 19.15 7.40 8.82
C GLU A 217 18.29 6.80 9.94
N TYR A 218 17.29 7.54 10.40
CA TYR A 218 16.50 7.17 11.56
C TYR A 218 15.07 6.86 11.15
N ASN A 219 14.53 5.75 11.66
CA ASN A 219 13.15 5.34 11.46
C ASN A 219 12.33 5.43 12.75
N THR A 220 12.83 6.12 13.77
CA THR A 220 12.11 6.27 15.04
C THR A 220 12.22 7.70 15.56
N SER A 221 11.18 8.12 16.28
CA SER A 221 11.16 9.36 17.06
C SER A 221 10.54 9.07 18.42
N SER A 222 11.06 9.68 19.47
CA SER A 222 10.62 9.40 20.84
C SER A 222 10.29 10.66 21.61
N LEU A 223 9.18 10.63 22.35
CA LEU A 223 8.71 11.71 23.21
C LEU A 223 8.52 11.18 24.63
N SER A 224 9.28 11.74 25.57
CA SER A 224 9.16 11.42 26.99
C SER A 224 8.05 12.23 27.64
N VAL A 225 7.17 11.55 28.38
CA VAL A 225 6.15 12.15 29.25
C VAL A 225 6.54 11.83 30.68
N THR A 226 6.97 12.85 31.42
CA THR A 226 7.39 12.73 32.81
C THR A 226 6.32 13.23 33.78
N ASP A 227 6.39 12.81 35.04
CA ASP A 227 5.47 13.21 36.11
C ASP A 227 4.00 12.99 35.70
N LEU A 228 3.64 11.73 35.46
CA LEU A 228 2.30 11.37 35.00
C LEU A 228 1.22 11.77 36.01
N HIS A 229 0.14 12.37 35.51
CA HIS A 229 -1.07 12.73 36.24
C HIS A 229 -2.29 12.04 35.62
N LEU A 230 -3.42 11.99 36.34
CA LEU A 230 -4.66 11.40 35.79
C LEU A 230 -5.12 12.05 34.47
N SER A 231 -4.80 13.32 34.25
CA SER A 231 -5.07 14.03 32.99
C SER A 231 -4.29 13.47 31.80
N ASN A 232 -3.19 12.75 32.05
CA ASN A 232 -2.42 12.06 31.03
C ASN A 232 -3.10 10.75 30.56
N GLN A 233 -4.17 10.28 31.20
CA GLN A 233 -4.94 9.13 30.68
C GLN A 233 -5.56 9.47 29.31
N GLY A 234 -5.47 8.55 28.34
CA GLY A 234 -6.05 8.76 27.02
C GLY A 234 -5.50 7.82 25.95
N ASN A 235 -5.85 8.14 24.71
CA ASN A 235 -5.39 7.42 23.52
C ASN A 235 -4.26 8.19 22.85
N TYR A 236 -3.10 7.55 22.72
CA TYR A 236 -1.89 8.13 22.16
C TYR A 236 -1.64 7.58 20.76
N SER A 237 -1.34 8.46 19.82
CA SER A 237 -1.06 8.07 18.43
C SER A 237 0.01 8.99 17.85
N CYS A 238 0.60 8.59 16.73
CA CYS A 238 1.49 9.43 15.97
C CYS A 238 1.17 9.36 14.47
N PHE A 239 1.61 10.39 13.75
CA PHE A 239 1.68 10.38 12.29
C PHE A 239 2.90 11.20 11.88
N TYR A 240 3.25 11.17 10.60
CA TYR A 240 4.38 11.91 10.09
C TYR A 240 4.03 12.64 8.80
N THR A 241 4.75 13.71 8.54
CA THR A 241 4.61 14.53 7.34
C THR A 241 5.95 14.68 6.64
N THR A 242 5.93 14.78 5.33
CA THR A 242 7.12 15.06 4.53
C THR A 242 6.77 16.02 3.40
N ASN A 243 7.78 16.64 2.78
CA ASN A 243 7.59 17.56 1.67
C ASN A 243 7.95 16.86 0.35
N ALA A 244 7.06 16.93 -0.62
CA ALA A 244 7.30 16.48 -1.99
C ALA A 244 7.04 17.64 -2.95
N LYS A 245 8.08 18.14 -3.64
CA LYS A 245 7.97 19.24 -4.61
C LYS A 245 7.22 20.49 -4.08
N GLY A 246 7.39 20.83 -2.79
CA GLY A 246 6.72 21.96 -2.15
C GLY A 246 5.34 21.66 -1.58
N GLN A 247 4.82 20.45 -1.79
CA GLN A 247 3.55 19.99 -1.20
C GLN A 247 3.81 19.23 0.11
N LEU A 248 3.10 19.61 1.16
CA LEU A 248 3.12 18.86 2.42
C LEU A 248 2.24 17.61 2.29
N LEU A 249 2.87 16.45 2.38
CA LEU A 249 2.20 15.15 2.40
C LEU A 249 2.09 14.64 3.83
N THR A 250 0.98 13.99 4.14
CA THR A 250 0.65 13.50 5.48
C THR A 250 0.39 12.01 5.43
N ALA A 251 1.17 11.24 6.19
CA ALA A 251 0.96 9.82 6.34
C ALA A 251 -0.30 9.52 7.20
N PRO A 252 -0.95 8.36 7.00
CA PRO A 252 -2.03 7.93 7.86
C PRO A 252 -1.61 7.85 9.34
N ARG A 253 -2.56 8.16 10.25
CA ARG A 253 -2.34 8.05 11.70
C ARG A 253 -2.16 6.60 12.12
N SER A 254 -1.25 6.37 13.07
CA SER A 254 -1.08 5.09 13.74
C SER A 254 -2.36 4.63 14.41
N ASP A 255 -2.48 3.34 14.65
CA ASP A 255 -3.50 2.85 15.57
C ASP A 255 -3.16 3.36 16.98
N PRO A 256 -4.17 3.76 17.78
CA PRO A 256 -3.92 4.41 19.06
C PRO A 256 -3.51 3.39 20.15
N PHE A 257 -2.53 3.76 20.96
CA PHE A 257 -2.19 3.07 22.20
C PHE A 257 -2.93 3.69 23.38
N GLN A 258 -3.69 2.88 24.13
CA GLN A 258 -4.43 3.36 25.28
C GLN A 258 -3.57 3.32 26.55
N ILE A 259 -3.42 4.47 27.21
CA ILE A 259 -2.69 4.60 28.46
C ILE A 259 -3.70 4.84 29.59
N LYS A 260 -3.66 3.98 30.62
CA LYS A 260 -4.44 4.11 31.85
C LYS A 260 -3.53 4.52 33.00
N ILE A 261 -4.04 5.41 33.86
CA ILE A 261 -3.26 5.92 35.00
C ILE A 261 -4.02 5.64 36.30
N GLY A 262 -3.42 4.82 37.16
CA GLY A 262 -3.89 4.54 38.50
C GLY A 262 -3.35 5.53 39.54
N ARG A 263 -3.99 5.57 40.71
CA ARG A 263 -3.49 6.27 41.90
C ARG A 263 -2.93 5.26 42.90
N PHE A 264 -1.81 5.59 43.54
CA PHE A 264 -1.38 4.90 44.75
C PHE A 264 -2.29 5.29 45.93
N CYS A 265 -2.91 4.30 46.59
CA CYS A 265 -3.56 4.50 47.88
C CYS A 265 -2.48 4.56 48.98
N ASN A 266 -2.16 5.76 49.46
CA ASN A 266 -1.22 5.93 50.57
C ASN A 266 -1.92 5.59 51.90
N MET A 267 -1.96 4.31 52.28
CA MET A 267 -2.48 3.92 53.59
C MET A 267 -1.34 3.97 54.62
N ARG A 268 -1.40 4.96 55.53
CA ARG A 268 -0.59 4.94 56.76
C ARG A 268 -0.83 3.59 57.43
N GLN A 269 0.25 2.87 57.77
CA GLN A 269 0.18 1.71 58.64
C GLN A 269 -0.50 2.12 59.96
N GLN A 270 -1.79 1.86 60.08
CA GLN A 270 -2.41 1.65 61.37
C GLN A 270 -2.79 0.17 61.40
N HIS A 271 -2.11 -0.57 62.26
CA HIS A 271 -2.24 -1.99 62.56
C HIS A 271 -3.57 -2.63 62.12
N GLY A 272 -3.59 -3.30 60.96
CA GLY A 272 -4.74 -4.06 60.49
C GLY A 272 -4.55 -4.62 59.08
N ARG A 273 -5.06 -5.85 58.83
CA ARG A 273 -5.01 -6.52 57.53
C ARG A 273 -5.53 -5.61 56.41
N VAL A 274 -4.70 -5.38 55.39
CA VAL A 274 -5.09 -4.66 54.19
C VAL A 274 -5.79 -5.62 53.23
N ILE A 275 -7.04 -5.32 52.85
CA ILE A 275 -7.76 -6.02 51.79
C ILE A 275 -7.87 -5.06 50.61
N ILE A 276 -7.21 -5.38 49.50
CA ILE A 276 -7.34 -4.66 48.23
C ILE A 276 -8.57 -5.22 47.52
N HIS A 277 -9.62 -4.41 47.35
CA HIS A 277 -10.76 -4.79 46.53
C HIS A 277 -10.58 -4.29 45.10
N LEU A 278 -10.63 -5.22 44.14
CA LEU A 278 -10.86 -4.92 42.73
C LEU A 278 -12.36 -4.68 42.55
N ILE A 279 -12.77 -3.42 42.39
CA ILE A 279 -14.17 -3.08 42.05
C ILE A 279 -14.15 -2.42 40.67
N ASN A 280 -14.80 -3.04 39.69
CA ASN A 280 -15.00 -2.50 38.33
C ASN A 280 -13.72 -2.04 37.61
N TRP A 281 -12.60 -2.77 37.76
CA TRP A 281 -11.30 -2.41 37.16
C TRP A 281 -10.73 -1.05 37.62
N GLU A 282 -11.34 -0.41 38.62
CA GLU A 282 -10.82 0.75 39.32
C GLU A 282 -10.30 0.29 40.69
N PHE A 283 -9.04 0.61 41.02
CA PHE A 283 -8.57 0.53 42.40
C PHE A 283 -9.15 1.72 43.17
N GLN A 284 -10.39 1.58 43.65
CA GLN A 284 -10.97 2.54 44.59
C GLN A 284 -10.45 2.23 45.99
N CYS A 285 -9.78 3.21 46.62
CA CYS A 285 -9.36 3.12 48.00
C CYS A 285 -10.61 3.18 48.90
N VAL A 286 -11.14 2.03 49.34
CA VAL A 286 -12.19 1.98 50.35
C VAL A 286 -11.53 1.83 51.72
N GLY A 287 -11.40 2.93 52.45
CA GLY A 287 -11.03 2.87 53.87
C GLY A 287 -12.22 2.37 54.68
N LEU A 288 -12.15 1.15 55.22
CA LEU A 288 -13.04 0.75 56.30
C LEU A 288 -12.53 1.39 57.59
N ILE A 289 -13.20 2.48 58.00
CA ILE A 289 -13.12 2.97 59.37
C ILE A 289 -13.88 1.94 60.21
N ALA A 290 -13.16 1.12 60.96
CA ALA A 290 -13.72 0.24 61.99
C ALA A 290 -13.90 1.02 63.29
#